data_AF-A0A1V8PQ26-F1
#
_entry.id   AF-A0A1V8PQ26-F1
#
_cell.length_a   1.000
_cell.length_b   1.000
_cell.length_c   1.000
_cell.angle_alpha   90.00
_cell.angle_beta   90.00
_cell.angle_gamma   90.00
#
_symmetry.space_group_name_H-M   'P 1'
#
loop_
_entity.id
_entity.type
_entity.pdbx_description
1 polymer ?
#
loop_
_entity_poly.entity_id
_entity_poly.type
_entity_poly.pdbx_seq_one_letter_code
_entity_poly.pdbx_strand_id
1 'polypeptide(L)'
;MAEERFTVEQADVKDCKQEFKQTLSLRKKLLNKIPLESWNLSYFHIFDRQFPIAAQAKVALSTDCWGNKICDTTKLNAEIKCLHICIFPFKEKTAVLVISKMDDNVEETINCLKSISDDEAAKALIALIMNGSRDFYFDQKTPQEIFNNAYLRALAGNEDESLCYISSDHPIEDEVAKEIVQESALQSTPLLLADYQRIPDYVIGK
;
A
#
# COMPACT_ATOMS: atom_id res chain seq x y z
N MET A 1 10.17 31.53 4.29
CA MET A 1 10.52 30.87 3.01
C MET A 1 9.22 30.38 2.42
N ALA A 2 8.92 30.69 1.16
CA ALA A 2 7.69 30.24 0.54
C ALA A 2 7.76 28.72 0.32
N GLU A 3 6.81 27.97 0.86
CA GLU A 3 6.69 26.53 0.62
C GLU A 3 6.30 26.31 -0.84
N GLU A 4 7.19 25.68 -1.62
CA GLU A 4 6.88 25.22 -2.98
C GLU A 4 5.76 24.17 -2.88
N ARG A 5 4.55 24.55 -3.29
CA ARG A 5 3.44 23.60 -3.45
C ARG A 5 3.64 22.86 -4.77
N PHE A 6 4.04 21.59 -4.67
CA PHE A 6 4.03 20.67 -5.81
C PHE A 6 2.61 20.14 -6.04
N THR A 7 2.23 19.95 -7.30
CA THR A 7 1.06 19.10 -7.61
C THR A 7 1.44 17.63 -7.41
N VAL A 8 0.45 16.73 -7.26
CA VAL A 8 0.68 15.29 -7.08
C VAL A 8 1.53 14.72 -8.22
N GLU A 9 1.23 15.12 -9.45
CA GLU A 9 1.98 14.67 -10.63
C GLU A 9 3.43 15.13 -10.62
N GLN A 10 3.70 16.32 -10.08
CA GLN A 10 5.07 16.83 -9.97
C GLN A 10 5.86 16.10 -8.88
N ALA A 11 5.21 15.72 -7.78
CA ALA A 11 5.80 14.88 -6.75
C ALA A 11 6.14 13.49 -7.31
N ASP A 12 5.20 12.85 -8.01
CA ASP A 12 5.40 11.54 -8.64
C ASP A 12 6.57 11.55 -9.62
N VAL A 13 6.64 12.56 -10.49
CA VAL A 13 7.74 12.71 -11.46
C VAL A 13 9.09 12.90 -10.76
N LYS A 14 9.13 13.65 -9.66
CA LYS A 14 10.34 13.87 -8.88
C LYS A 14 10.81 12.57 -8.23
N ASP A 15 9.91 11.83 -7.60
CA ASP A 15 10.20 10.57 -6.93
C ASP A 15 10.67 9.51 -7.95
N CYS A 16 9.97 9.36 -9.07
CA CYS A 16 10.37 8.49 -10.17
C CYS A 16 11.79 8.82 -10.68
N LYS A 17 12.10 10.10 -10.87
CA LYS A 17 13.44 10.54 -11.30
C LYS A 17 14.50 10.23 -10.24
N GLN A 18 14.20 10.40 -8.97
CA GLN A 18 15.11 10.11 -7.86
C GLN A 18 15.40 8.62 -7.79
N GLU A 19 14.37 7.77 -7.83
CA GLU A 19 14.49 6.32 -7.82
C GLU A 19 15.25 5.79 -9.03
N PHE A 20 14.98 6.35 -10.21
CA PHE A 20 15.73 5.99 -11.42
C PHE A 20 17.21 6.32 -11.28
N LYS A 21 17.56 7.52 -10.77
CA LYS A 21 18.96 7.91 -10.50
C LYS A 21 19.61 6.98 -9.47
N GLN A 22 18.90 6.63 -8.40
CA GLN A 22 19.38 5.68 -7.39
C GLN A 22 19.65 4.32 -8.04
N THR A 23 18.69 3.79 -8.81
CA THR A 23 18.83 2.51 -9.53
C THR A 23 20.03 2.52 -10.47
N LEU A 24 20.23 3.59 -11.25
CA LEU A 24 21.41 3.75 -12.11
C LEU A 24 22.73 3.76 -11.31
N SER A 25 22.74 4.38 -10.14
CA SER A 25 23.93 4.41 -9.27
C SER A 25 24.26 3.02 -8.71
N LEU A 26 23.24 2.22 -8.37
CA LEU A 26 23.38 0.86 -7.86
C LEU A 26 23.77 -0.13 -8.97
N ARG A 27 23.40 0.12 -10.22
CA ARG A 27 23.76 -0.74 -11.37
C ARG A 27 25.26 -0.99 -11.47
N LYS A 28 26.09 0.03 -11.23
CA LYS A 28 27.55 -0.11 -11.23
C LYS A 28 28.04 -1.06 -10.12
N LYS A 29 27.42 -0.99 -8.93
CA LYS A 29 27.72 -1.88 -7.81
C LYS A 29 27.32 -3.33 -8.13
N LEU A 30 26.13 -3.53 -8.72
CA LEU A 30 25.63 -4.85 -9.15
C LEU A 30 26.53 -5.51 -10.19
N LEU A 31 26.96 -4.75 -11.22
CA LEU A 31 27.89 -5.25 -12.25
C LEU A 31 29.22 -5.71 -11.64
N ASN A 32 29.66 -5.05 -10.58
CA ASN A 32 30.87 -5.38 -9.84
C ASN A 32 30.65 -6.42 -8.72
N LYS A 33 29.44 -7.01 -8.64
CA LYS A 33 29.04 -7.99 -7.61
C LYS A 33 29.24 -7.49 -6.17
N ILE A 34 29.20 -6.18 -5.98
CA ILE A 34 29.27 -5.58 -4.64
C ILE A 34 27.90 -5.82 -3.98
N PRO A 35 27.86 -6.44 -2.78
CA PRO A 35 26.62 -6.64 -2.05
C PRO A 35 25.86 -5.32 -1.90
N LEU A 36 24.58 -5.34 -2.25
CA LEU A 36 23.70 -4.21 -1.97
C LEU A 36 23.13 -4.41 -0.56
N GLU A 37 23.75 -3.81 0.44
CA GLU A 37 23.24 -3.72 1.82
C GLU A 37 22.01 -2.82 1.94
N SER A 38 21.19 -2.72 0.89
CA SER A 38 20.12 -1.74 0.80
C SER A 38 18.74 -2.35 0.90
N TRP A 39 18.58 -3.66 0.72
CA TRP A 39 17.27 -4.31 0.60
C TRP A 39 17.21 -5.65 1.33
N ASN A 40 16.08 -5.91 1.97
CA ASN A 40 15.75 -7.14 2.68
C ASN A 40 14.58 -7.86 2.00
N LEU A 41 14.70 -9.19 1.86
CA LEU A 41 13.54 -10.06 1.64
C LEU A 41 12.88 -10.31 2.99
N SER A 42 11.89 -9.50 3.30
CA SER A 42 11.31 -9.40 4.64
C SER A 42 10.23 -10.43 4.91
N TYR A 43 9.53 -10.90 3.87
CA TYR A 43 8.55 -11.98 3.91
C TYR A 43 8.61 -12.80 2.61
N PHE A 44 8.45 -14.12 2.72
CA PHE A 44 8.38 -15.03 1.57
C PHE A 44 7.57 -16.28 1.92
N HIS A 45 6.54 -16.57 1.14
CA HIS A 45 5.75 -17.80 1.27
C HIS A 45 5.30 -18.31 -0.11
N ILE A 46 5.22 -19.64 -0.27
CA ILE A 46 4.66 -20.29 -1.44
C ILE A 46 3.39 -21.03 -1.03
N PHE A 47 2.25 -20.57 -1.53
CA PHE A 47 0.97 -21.23 -1.32
C PHE A 47 0.78 -22.34 -2.37
N ASP A 48 0.34 -23.53 -1.93
CA ASP A 48 -0.03 -24.65 -2.81
C ASP A 48 -1.44 -24.49 -3.42
N ARG A 49 -1.74 -23.26 -3.86
CA ARG A 49 -2.94 -22.89 -4.60
C ARG A 49 -2.68 -21.62 -5.41
N GLN A 50 -3.43 -21.46 -6.50
CA GLN A 50 -3.34 -20.29 -7.36
C GLN A 50 -4.26 -19.19 -6.82
N PHE A 51 -3.71 -17.99 -6.60
CA PHE A 51 -4.51 -16.82 -6.31
C PHE A 51 -5.06 -16.26 -7.62
N PRO A 52 -6.31 -15.79 -7.67
CA PRO A 52 -6.85 -15.10 -8.86
C PRO A 52 -6.27 -13.69 -9.04
N ILE A 53 -5.46 -13.19 -8.10
CA ILE A 53 -4.84 -11.85 -8.15
C ILE A 53 -3.33 -11.96 -8.34
N ALA A 54 -2.79 -11.16 -9.26
CA ALA A 54 -1.36 -10.92 -9.44
C ALA A 54 -1.04 -9.46 -9.14
N ALA A 55 0.09 -9.19 -8.51
CA ALA A 55 0.49 -7.82 -8.15
C ALA A 55 2.01 -7.66 -8.11
N GLN A 56 2.47 -6.48 -8.47
CA GLN A 56 3.84 -6.03 -8.24
C GLN A 56 3.77 -4.55 -7.87
N ALA A 57 3.53 -4.27 -6.59
CA ALA A 57 3.20 -2.95 -6.12
C ALA A 57 4.28 -2.40 -5.20
N LYS A 58 4.55 -1.10 -5.35
CA LYS A 58 5.26 -0.30 -4.34
C LYS A 58 4.19 0.41 -3.50
N VAL A 59 4.11 0.06 -2.22
CA VAL A 59 3.10 0.59 -1.29
C VAL A 59 3.79 1.52 -0.29
N ALA A 60 3.38 2.80 -0.29
CA ALA A 60 3.78 3.76 0.73
C ALA A 60 3.03 3.47 2.04
N LEU A 61 3.77 3.31 3.14
CA LEU A 61 3.21 3.02 4.45
C LEU A 61 2.87 4.31 5.19
N SER A 62 1.64 4.80 5.05
CA SER A 62 1.10 5.81 5.98
C SER A 62 0.64 5.16 7.30
N THR A 63 0.10 3.94 7.20
CA THR A 63 -0.42 3.12 8.29
C THR A 63 -0.01 1.66 8.07
N ASP A 64 0.08 0.87 9.14
CA ASP A 64 0.22 -0.58 9.06
C ASP A 64 -1.14 -1.25 8.76
N CYS A 65 -1.13 -2.57 8.54
CA CYS A 65 -2.36 -3.34 8.33
C CYS A 65 -3.20 -3.56 9.61
N TRP A 66 -2.90 -2.86 10.70
CA TRP A 66 -3.71 -2.80 11.92
C TRP A 66 -4.20 -1.38 12.21
N GLY A 67 -3.95 -0.43 11.29
CA GLY A 67 -4.36 0.96 11.41
C GLY A 67 -3.42 1.84 12.25
N ASN A 68 -2.29 1.32 12.74
CA ASN A 68 -1.30 2.15 13.43
C ASN A 68 -0.58 3.05 12.43
N LYS A 69 -0.42 4.34 12.76
CA LYS A 69 0.27 5.31 11.89
C LYS A 69 1.78 5.03 11.86
N ILE A 70 2.33 4.77 10.67
CA ILE A 70 3.77 4.56 10.45
C ILE A 70 4.44 5.86 10.02
N CYS A 71 3.89 6.54 9.01
CA CYS A 71 4.42 7.80 8.49
C CYS A 71 3.29 8.79 8.22
N ASP A 72 3.60 10.07 8.38
CA ASP A 72 2.70 11.15 8.05
C ASP A 72 2.91 11.61 6.60
N THR A 73 2.20 10.99 5.66
CA THR A 73 2.27 11.30 4.22
C THR A 73 1.75 12.70 3.88
N THR A 74 1.13 13.41 4.84
CA THR A 74 0.70 14.80 4.68
C THR A 74 1.84 15.81 4.81
N LYS A 75 3.01 15.40 5.33
CA LYS A 75 4.19 16.27 5.49
C LYS A 75 5.09 16.17 4.28
N LEU A 76 5.34 17.32 3.63
CA LEU A 76 6.12 17.44 2.39
C LEU A 76 7.57 16.89 2.47
N ASN A 77 8.13 16.79 3.68
CA ASN A 77 9.51 16.32 3.92
C ASN A 77 9.56 15.02 4.74
N ALA A 78 8.43 14.31 4.93
CA ALA A 78 8.47 13.02 5.60
C ALA A 78 9.17 11.99 4.71
N GLU A 79 10.06 11.20 5.31
CA GLU A 79 10.63 10.05 4.62
C GLU A 79 9.52 9.00 4.40
N ILE A 80 9.16 8.78 3.14
CA ILE A 80 8.12 7.83 2.76
C ILE A 80 8.72 6.42 2.80
N LYS A 81 8.31 5.64 3.80
CA LYS A 81 8.66 4.23 3.93
C LYS A 81 7.83 3.40 2.96
N CYS A 82 8.47 2.51 2.22
CA CYS A 82 7.78 1.73 1.19
C CYS A 82 8.01 0.23 1.35
N LEU A 83 6.96 -0.55 1.09
CA LEU A 83 7.07 -1.99 0.86
C LEU A 83 6.91 -2.28 -0.63
N HIS A 84 7.79 -3.12 -1.17
CA HIS A 84 7.57 -3.74 -2.47
C HIS A 84 6.91 -5.10 -2.22
N ILE A 85 5.62 -5.19 -2.55
CA ILE A 85 4.82 -6.39 -2.35
C ILE A 85 4.57 -7.02 -3.71
N CYS A 86 4.95 -8.30 -3.85
CA CYS A 86 4.71 -9.06 -5.06
C CYS A 86 3.86 -10.29 -4.77
N ILE A 87 2.84 -10.51 -5.61
CA ILE A 87 2.01 -11.71 -5.64
C ILE A 87 2.14 -12.28 -7.05
N PHE A 88 2.77 -13.45 -7.15
CA PHE A 88 3.02 -14.13 -8.42
C PHE A 88 2.27 -15.46 -8.46
N PRO A 89 1.08 -15.47 -9.07
CA PRO A 89 0.37 -16.71 -9.38
C PRO A 89 1.08 -17.47 -10.49
N PHE A 90 1.39 -18.73 -10.21
CA PHE A 90 1.81 -19.74 -11.19
C PHE A 90 0.64 -20.72 -11.40
N LYS A 91 0.86 -21.80 -12.17
CA LYS A 91 -0.23 -22.74 -12.53
C LYS A 91 -1.04 -23.27 -11.34
N GLU A 92 -0.37 -23.77 -10.31
CA GLU A 92 -1.03 -24.42 -9.15
C GLU A 92 -0.56 -23.83 -7.82
N LYS A 93 0.28 -22.78 -7.88
CA LYS A 93 0.93 -22.20 -6.70
C LYS A 93 0.98 -20.69 -6.81
N THR A 94 1.15 -20.02 -5.68
CA THR A 94 1.36 -18.57 -5.64
C THR A 94 2.54 -18.26 -4.75
N ALA A 95 3.52 -17.53 -5.27
CA ALA A 95 4.57 -16.96 -4.43
C ALA A 95 4.15 -15.56 -3.98
N VAL A 96 4.25 -15.29 -2.68
CA VAL A 96 4.04 -13.97 -2.10
C VAL A 96 5.33 -13.56 -1.41
N LEU A 97 5.81 -12.35 -1.74
CA LEU A 97 7.04 -11.83 -1.17
C LEU A 97 6.97 -10.33 -0.91
N VAL A 98 7.68 -9.91 0.12
CA VAL A 98 7.80 -8.50 0.51
C VAL A 98 9.27 -8.13 0.56
N ILE A 99 9.63 -7.08 -0.16
CA ILE A 99 10.96 -6.49 -0.15
C ILE A 99 10.86 -5.11 0.48
N SER A 100 11.75 -4.81 1.42
CA SER A 100 11.84 -3.49 2.04
C SER A 100 13.28 -3.01 2.05
N LYS A 101 13.49 -1.69 2.12
CA LYS A 101 14.83 -1.15 2.33
C LYS A 101 15.29 -1.45 3.77
N MET A 102 16.59 -1.67 3.99
CA MET A 102 17.11 -1.96 5.33
C MET A 102 16.84 -0.82 6.33
N ASP A 103 16.93 0.43 5.87
CA ASP A 103 16.80 1.61 6.73
C ASP A 103 15.35 2.07 6.96
N ASP A 104 14.36 1.46 6.30
CA ASP A 104 12.98 1.97 6.32
C ASP A 104 12.27 1.71 7.66
N ASN A 105 12.91 1.11 8.67
CA ASN A 105 12.32 0.86 10.01
C ASN A 105 10.88 0.33 9.91
N VAL A 106 10.68 -0.70 9.08
CA VAL A 106 9.40 -1.41 8.86
C VAL A 106 9.32 -2.72 9.66
N GLU A 107 10.26 -2.92 10.58
CA GLU A 107 10.40 -4.18 11.32
C GLU A 107 9.14 -4.58 12.07
N GLU A 108 8.43 -3.62 12.66
CA GLU A 108 7.16 -3.89 13.36
C GLU A 108 6.12 -4.49 12.42
N THR A 109 5.88 -3.88 11.26
CA THR A 109 4.95 -4.42 10.24
C THR A 109 5.36 -5.81 9.79
N ILE A 110 6.65 -6.02 9.55
CA ILE A 110 7.18 -7.32 9.11
C ILE A 110 7.06 -8.38 10.21
N ASN A 111 7.35 -8.03 11.47
CA ASN A 111 7.24 -8.93 12.61
C ASN A 111 5.79 -9.33 12.85
N CYS A 112 4.86 -8.38 12.72
CA CYS A 112 3.45 -8.67 12.85
C CYS A 112 2.95 -9.57 11.71
N LEU A 113 3.37 -9.36 10.44
CA LEU A 113 3.08 -10.29 9.33
C LEU A 113 3.60 -11.71 9.60
N LYS A 114 4.77 -11.84 10.24
CA LYS A 114 5.35 -13.14 10.62
C LYS A 114 4.66 -13.79 11.83
N SER A 115 3.89 -13.03 12.60
CA SER A 115 3.23 -13.51 13.83
C SER A 115 1.84 -14.13 13.57
N ILE A 116 1.27 -13.88 12.39
CA ILE A 116 -0.03 -14.39 11.95
C ILE A 116 0.13 -15.56 10.97
N SER A 117 -0.97 -16.23 10.61
CA SER A 117 -0.91 -17.30 9.61
C SER A 117 -0.59 -16.75 8.22
N ASP A 118 0.02 -17.56 7.35
CA ASP A 118 0.36 -17.13 5.99
C ASP A 118 -0.86 -16.65 5.19
N ASP A 119 -2.04 -17.25 5.43
CA ASP A 119 -3.29 -16.83 4.79
C ASP A 119 -3.74 -15.43 5.25
N GLU A 120 -3.62 -15.16 6.54
CA GLU A 120 -3.93 -13.85 7.12
C GLU A 120 -2.91 -12.80 6.64
N ALA A 121 -1.62 -13.17 6.56
CA ALA A 121 -0.58 -12.33 5.99
C ALA A 121 -0.86 -12.02 4.51
N ALA A 122 -1.29 -13.00 3.72
CA ALA A 122 -1.69 -12.77 2.33
C ALA A 122 -2.86 -11.78 2.22
N LYS A 123 -3.89 -11.91 3.06
CA LYS A 123 -5.02 -10.97 3.10
C LYS A 123 -4.57 -9.55 3.47
N ALA A 124 -3.75 -9.42 4.50
CA ALA A 124 -3.19 -8.13 4.92
C ALA A 124 -2.37 -7.46 3.81
N LEU A 125 -1.54 -8.23 3.11
CA LEU A 125 -0.75 -7.74 1.97
C LEU A 125 -1.62 -7.33 0.78
N ILE A 126 -2.69 -8.08 0.48
CA ILE A 126 -3.66 -7.69 -0.56
C ILE A 126 -4.38 -6.40 -0.18
N ALA A 127 -4.80 -6.24 1.08
CA ALA A 127 -5.43 -5.01 1.55
C ALA A 127 -4.49 -3.80 1.40
N LEU A 128 -3.20 -3.96 1.77
CA LEU A 128 -2.18 -2.93 1.57
C LEU A 128 -1.97 -2.58 0.09
N ILE A 129 -1.93 -3.59 -0.79
CA ILE A 129 -1.81 -3.36 -2.24
C ILE A 129 -3.01 -2.58 -2.75
N MET A 130 -4.23 -3.04 -2.47
CA MET A 130 -5.44 -2.43 -3.03
C MET A 130 -5.66 -1.00 -2.54
N ASN A 131 -5.30 -0.72 -1.29
CA ASN A 131 -5.39 0.62 -0.71
C ASN A 131 -4.29 1.57 -1.20
N GLY A 132 -3.06 1.05 -1.34
CA GLY A 132 -1.88 1.87 -1.59
C GLY A 132 -1.40 1.90 -3.04
N SER A 133 -1.95 1.07 -3.92
CA SER A 133 -1.48 0.93 -5.29
C SER A 133 -2.60 0.45 -6.23
N ARG A 134 -2.49 0.80 -7.52
CA ARG A 134 -3.35 0.30 -8.59
C ARG A 134 -2.67 -0.81 -9.41
N ASP A 135 -1.47 -1.24 -9.01
CA ASP A 135 -0.64 -2.22 -9.72
C ASP A 135 -0.99 -3.66 -9.35
N PHE A 136 -2.27 -4.01 -9.53
CA PHE A 136 -2.79 -5.37 -9.33
C PHE A 136 -3.77 -5.76 -10.44
N TYR A 137 -3.85 -7.05 -10.73
CA TYR A 137 -4.66 -7.60 -11.81
C TYR A 137 -5.35 -8.88 -11.37
N PHE A 138 -6.62 -9.03 -11.72
CA PHE A 138 -7.39 -10.25 -11.49
C PHE A 138 -7.42 -11.12 -12.75
N ASP A 139 -7.48 -12.45 -12.58
CA ASP A 139 -7.80 -13.40 -13.64
C ASP A 139 -9.17 -13.04 -14.23
N GLN A 140 -9.30 -13.14 -15.55
CA GLN A 140 -10.55 -12.96 -16.30
C GLN A 140 -11.67 -13.90 -15.84
N LYS A 141 -11.32 -15.04 -15.22
CA LYS A 141 -12.27 -16.01 -14.67
C LYS A 141 -12.82 -15.64 -13.30
N THR A 142 -12.33 -14.56 -12.69
CA THR A 142 -12.80 -14.07 -11.39
C THR A 142 -14.29 -13.75 -11.45
N PRO A 143 -15.14 -14.31 -10.55
CA PRO A 143 -16.56 -14.02 -10.50
C PRO A 143 -16.87 -12.54 -10.33
N GLN A 144 -17.92 -12.07 -10.99
CA GLN A 144 -18.34 -10.65 -10.94
C GLN A 144 -18.71 -10.18 -9.53
N GLU A 145 -19.14 -11.09 -8.66
CA GLU A 145 -19.44 -10.82 -7.25
C GLU A 145 -18.23 -10.28 -6.48
N ILE A 146 -17.01 -10.69 -6.85
CA ILE A 146 -15.77 -10.19 -6.23
C ILE A 146 -15.60 -8.70 -6.52
N PHE A 147 -15.87 -8.25 -7.75
CA PHE A 147 -15.78 -6.83 -8.12
C PHE A 147 -16.88 -5.97 -7.50
N ASN A 148 -18.01 -6.59 -7.09
CA ASN A 148 -19.10 -5.92 -6.38
C ASN A 148 -18.95 -5.97 -4.86
N ASN A 149 -17.89 -6.56 -4.32
CA ASN A 149 -17.64 -6.60 -2.89
C ASN A 149 -17.38 -5.19 -2.36
N ALA A 150 -18.23 -4.71 -1.45
CA ALA A 150 -18.17 -3.35 -0.91
C ALA A 150 -16.82 -3.03 -0.25
N TYR A 151 -16.24 -3.99 0.48
CA TYR A 151 -14.96 -3.80 1.16
C TYR A 151 -13.78 -3.70 0.18
N LEU A 152 -13.74 -4.57 -0.83
CA LEU A 152 -12.72 -4.50 -1.89
C LEU A 152 -12.83 -3.20 -2.70
N ARG A 153 -14.05 -2.73 -2.97
CA ARG A 153 -14.27 -1.44 -3.64
C ARG A 153 -13.83 -0.26 -2.79
N ALA A 154 -14.10 -0.28 -1.48
CA ALA A 154 -13.64 0.72 -0.54
C ALA A 154 -12.11 0.80 -0.50
N LEU A 155 -11.43 -0.35 -0.38
CA LEU A 155 -9.97 -0.42 -0.45
C LEU A 155 -9.43 0.13 -1.76
N ALA A 156 -10.03 -0.21 -2.90
CA ALA A 156 -9.58 0.28 -4.21
C ALA A 156 -9.86 1.78 -4.46
N GLY A 157 -10.49 2.49 -3.52
CA GLY A 157 -10.91 3.88 -3.70
C GLY A 157 -12.05 4.05 -4.71
N ASN A 158 -12.85 3.00 -4.94
CA ASN A 158 -14.03 3.00 -5.82
C ASN A 158 -15.34 3.30 -5.07
N GLU A 159 -15.25 4.00 -3.94
CA GLU A 159 -16.42 4.66 -3.37
C GLU A 159 -16.73 5.86 -4.28
N ASP A 160 -17.99 5.94 -4.73
CA ASP A 160 -18.51 7.14 -5.38
C ASP A 160 -18.07 8.35 -4.53
N GLU A 161 -17.39 9.30 -5.16
CA GLU A 161 -16.78 10.48 -4.55
C GLU A 161 -17.39 10.82 -3.18
N SER A 162 -16.65 10.60 -2.09
CA SER A 162 -16.90 11.36 -0.87
C SER A 162 -16.43 12.80 -1.10
N LEU A 163 -17.14 13.51 -1.98
CA LEU A 163 -17.18 14.95 -2.01
C LEU A 163 -17.91 15.41 -0.74
N CYS A 164 -17.15 15.56 0.34
CA CYS A 164 -17.65 16.25 1.52
C CYS A 164 -17.79 17.74 1.18
N TYR A 165 -18.96 18.13 0.69
CA TYR A 165 -19.35 19.53 0.67
C TYR A 165 -19.77 19.93 2.08
N ILE A 166 -18.90 20.68 2.76
CA ILE A 166 -19.30 21.39 3.97
C ILE A 166 -19.96 22.68 3.52
N SER A 167 -21.29 22.70 3.53
CA SER A 167 -22.07 23.93 3.36
C SER A 167 -22.47 24.43 4.75
N SER A 168 -22.16 25.69 5.01
CA SER A 168 -22.56 26.40 6.22
C SER A 168 -23.08 27.78 5.81
N ASP A 169 -24.18 28.20 6.42
CA ASP A 169 -24.74 29.55 6.24
C ASP A 169 -23.86 30.63 6.91
N HIS A 170 -22.82 30.21 7.63
CA HIS A 170 -21.84 31.05 8.31
C HIS A 170 -20.39 30.64 7.93
N PRO A 171 -19.44 31.58 7.92
CA PRO A 171 -18.03 31.26 7.66
C PRO A 171 -17.55 30.22 8.69
N ILE A 172 -17.03 29.11 8.19
CA ILE A 172 -16.38 28.11 9.05
C ILE A 172 -14.97 28.63 9.32
N GLU A 173 -14.59 28.71 10.59
CA GLU A 173 -13.23 29.08 10.97
C GLU A 173 -12.23 28.03 10.44
N ASP A 174 -11.10 28.49 9.89
CA ASP A 174 -10.12 27.64 9.21
C ASP A 174 -9.60 26.48 10.09
N GLU A 175 -9.54 26.66 11.42
CA GLU A 175 -9.11 25.61 12.34
C GLU A 175 -10.17 24.50 12.50
N VAL A 176 -11.45 24.87 12.53
CA VAL A 176 -12.58 23.94 12.60
C VAL A 176 -12.74 23.20 11.27
N ALA A 177 -12.58 23.90 10.15
CA ALA A 177 -12.57 23.27 8.83
C ALA A 177 -11.43 22.24 8.69
N LYS A 178 -10.24 22.57 9.22
CA LYS A 178 -9.11 21.63 9.27
C LYS A 178 -9.41 20.44 10.17
N GLU A 179 -9.97 20.64 11.36
CA GLU A 179 -10.36 19.53 12.25
C GLU A 179 -11.37 18.59 11.60
N ILE A 180 -12.42 19.11 10.96
CA ILE A 180 -13.45 18.28 10.29
C ILE A 180 -12.84 17.48 9.13
N VAL A 181 -11.99 18.11 8.30
CA VAL A 181 -11.30 17.42 7.21
C VAL A 181 -10.35 16.35 7.77
N GLN A 182 -9.68 16.63 8.88
CA GLN A 182 -8.74 15.70 9.52
C GLN A 182 -9.48 14.52 10.18
N GLU A 183 -10.61 14.75 10.85
CA GLU A 183 -11.48 13.72 11.42
C GLU A 183 -12.11 12.84 10.34
N SER A 184 -12.55 13.42 9.22
CA SER A 184 -13.09 12.65 8.08
C SER A 184 -12.01 11.79 7.39
N ALA A 185 -10.80 12.31 7.24
CA ALA A 185 -9.65 11.56 6.72
C ALA A 185 -9.18 10.46 7.70
N LEU A 186 -9.35 10.66 9.01
CA LEU A 186 -9.07 9.66 10.05
C LEU A 186 -10.08 8.49 10.03
N GLN A 187 -11.32 8.73 9.58
CA GLN A 187 -12.37 7.72 9.51
C GLN A 187 -12.32 6.83 8.25
N SER A 188 -11.56 7.18 7.20
CA SER A 188 -11.74 6.54 5.88
C SER A 188 -10.74 5.44 5.47
N THR A 189 -9.57 5.29 6.10
CA THR A 189 -8.49 4.44 5.54
C THR A 189 -7.81 3.48 6.55
N PRO A 190 -7.46 3.91 7.78
CA PRO A 190 -6.83 3.03 8.77
C PRO A 190 -7.77 1.90 9.23
N LEU A 191 -9.07 2.19 9.32
CA LEU A 191 -10.11 1.23 9.68
C LEU A 191 -10.27 0.12 8.64
N LEU A 192 -10.11 0.46 7.34
CA LEU A 192 -10.20 -0.53 6.27
C LEU A 192 -9.02 -1.49 6.28
N LEU A 193 -7.81 -0.99 6.51
CA LEU A 193 -6.62 -1.85 6.56
C LEU A 193 -6.64 -2.82 7.75
N ALA A 194 -7.10 -2.36 8.92
CA ALA A 194 -7.27 -3.21 10.11
C ALA A 194 -8.29 -4.35 9.90
N ASP A 195 -9.25 -4.14 8.99
CA ASP A 195 -10.32 -5.05 8.63
C ASP A 195 -9.90 -6.08 7.56
N TYR A 196 -8.60 -6.32 7.35
CA TYR A 196 -8.06 -7.20 6.29
C TYR A 196 -8.66 -8.61 6.25
N GLN A 197 -9.21 -9.09 7.37
CA GLN A 197 -9.92 -10.37 7.45
C GLN A 197 -11.15 -10.45 6.54
N ARG A 198 -11.71 -9.29 6.16
CA ARG A 198 -12.83 -9.15 5.22
C ARG A 198 -12.42 -9.37 3.75
N ILE A 199 -11.12 -9.51 3.45
CA ILE A 199 -10.68 -9.98 2.14
C ILE A 199 -11.27 -11.39 1.92
N PRO A 200 -12.06 -11.60 0.84
CA PRO A 200 -12.67 -12.90 0.58
C PRO A 200 -11.61 -13.99 0.38
N ASP A 201 -11.87 -15.17 0.92
CA ASP A 201 -11.02 -16.36 0.77
C ASP A 201 -10.74 -16.71 -0.71
N TYR A 202 -11.70 -16.42 -1.59
CA TYR A 202 -11.54 -16.53 -3.04
C TYR A 202 -10.31 -15.78 -3.56
N VAL A 203 -10.03 -14.58 -3.06
CA VAL A 203 -8.92 -13.72 -3.51
C VAL A 203 -7.56 -14.33 -3.16
N ILE A 204 -7.52 -15.21 -2.15
CA ILE A 204 -6.33 -16.01 -1.79
C ILE A 204 -6.43 -17.46 -2.29
N GLY A 205 -7.28 -17.73 -3.28
CA GLY A 205 -7.40 -19.04 -3.94
C GLY A 205 -8.07 -20.13 -3.11
N LYS A 206 -8.98 -19.77 -2.20
CA LYS A 206 -9.77 -20.70 -1.37
C LYS A 206 -11.26 -20.68 -1.69
#